data_AF-A0A356F708-F1
#
_entry.id   AF-A0A356F708-F1
#
_cell.length_a   1.000
_cell.length_b   1.000
_cell.length_c   1.000
_cell.angle_alpha   90.00
_cell.angle_beta   90.00
_cell.angle_gamma   90.00
#
_symmetry.space_group_name_H-M   'P 1'
#
loop_
_entity.id
_entity.type
_entity.pdbx_description
1 polymer ?
#
loop_
_entity_poly.entity_id
_entity_poly.type
_entity_poly.pdbx_seq_one_letter_code
_entity_poly.pdbx_strand_id
1 'polypeptide(L)' 'MAEKLAKCENLPSKHKDHALSGNWQNYRECHIANDWLLIYRTTETELILVATGSHDDLF' A
#
# COMPACT_ATOMS: atom_id res chain seq x y z
N MET A 1 9.19 -6.73 -0.31
CA MET A 1 8.22 -5.61 -0.33
C MET A 1 7.79 -5.25 1.08
N ALA A 2 7.14 -6.16 1.81
CA ALA A 2 6.74 -5.95 3.20
C ALA A 2 7.89 -5.50 4.12
N GLU A 3 9.09 -6.09 4.00
CA GLU A 3 10.26 -5.67 4.78
C GLU A 3 10.71 -4.24 4.51
N LYS A 4 10.56 -3.74 3.27
CA LYS A 4 10.89 -2.36 2.92
C LYS A 4 9.88 -1.39 3.54
N LEU A 5 8.61 -1.74 3.46
CA LEU A 5 7.54 -0.98 4.11
C LEU A 5 7.73 -0.93 5.63
N ALA A 6 8.10 -2.04 6.26
CA ALA A 6 8.34 -2.10 7.71
C ALA A 6 9.56 -1.26 8.15
N LYS A 7 10.50 -1.01 7.25
CA LYS A 7 11.68 -0.15 7.47
C LYS A 7 11.46 1.30 7.02
N CYS A 8 10.25 1.67 6.60
CA CYS A 8 9.95 2.97 5.99
C CYS A 8 10.88 3.32 4.80
N GLU A 9 11.34 2.31 4.06
CA GLU A 9 12.12 2.50 2.84
C GLU A 9 11.20 2.71 1.63
N ASN A 10 11.63 3.57 0.70
CA ASN A 10 10.93 3.73 -0.58
C ASN A 10 10.82 2.40 -1.34
N LEU A 11 9.62 2.14 -1.85
CA LEU A 11 9.39 1.04 -2.77
C LEU A 11 9.93 1.40 -4.17
N PRO A 12 10.49 0.42 -4.91
CA PRO A 12 10.81 0.61 -6.32
C PRO A 12 9.56 1.03 -7.13
N SER A 13 9.74 1.91 -8.12
CA SER A 13 8.64 2.51 -8.90
C SER A 13 7.71 1.49 -9.58
N LYS A 14 8.18 0.25 -9.83
CA LYS A 14 7.37 -0.85 -10.37
C LYS A 14 6.17 -1.22 -9.48
N HIS A 15 6.24 -0.96 -8.18
CA HIS A 15 5.15 -1.21 -7.25
C HIS A 15 4.11 -0.09 -7.24
N LYS A 16 4.31 0.99 -8.02
CA LYS A 16 3.36 2.11 -8.17
C LYS A 16 2.80 2.60 -6.83
N ASP A 17 3.66 2.70 -5.83
CA ASP A 17 3.26 3.13 -4.49
C ASP A 17 2.77 4.58 -4.53
N HIS A 18 1.54 4.82 -4.07
CA HIS A 18 0.93 6.15 -4.06
C HIS A 18 -0.06 6.30 -2.90
N ALA A 19 -0.29 7.55 -2.49
CA ALA A 19 -1.30 7.87 -1.48
C ALA A 19 -2.70 7.83 -2.10
N LEU A 20 -3.65 7.24 -1.38
CA LEU A 20 -5.06 7.26 -1.74
C LEU A 20 -5.71 8.59 -1.32
N SER A 21 -6.87 8.88 -1.91
CA SER A 21 -7.62 10.12 -1.71
C SER A 21 -9.06 9.86 -1.26
N GLY A 22 -9.79 10.91 -0.90
CA GLY A 22 -11.18 10.80 -0.44
C GLY A 22 -11.29 10.10 0.92
N ASN A 23 -12.18 9.12 1.02
CA ASN A 23 -12.40 8.35 2.27
C ASN A 23 -11.15 7.55 2.71
N TRP A 24 -10.21 7.32 1.79
CA TRP A 24 -8.94 6.65 2.04
C TRP A 24 -7.79 7.62 2.29
N GLN A 25 -8.08 8.85 2.72
CA GLN A 25 -7.05 9.81 3.11
C GLN A 25 -6.15 9.23 4.22
N ASN A 26 -4.84 9.35 4.04
CA ASN A 26 -3.77 8.76 4.88
C ASN A 26 -3.52 7.25 4.68
N TYR A 27 -4.18 6.62 3.71
CA TYR A 27 -3.82 5.29 3.24
C TYR A 27 -2.94 5.39 1.99
N ARG A 28 -2.16 4.34 1.77
CA ARG A 28 -1.34 4.15 0.58
C ARG A 28 -1.74 2.84 -0.09
N GLU A 29 -1.62 2.81 -1.40
CA GLU A 29 -1.78 1.61 -2.21
C GLU A 29 -0.49 1.32 -2.96
N CYS A 30 -0.16 0.04 -3.11
CA CYS A 30 0.90 -0.41 -3.97
C CYS A 30 0.57 -1.76 -4.63
N HIS A 31 1.12 -1.97 -5.82
CA HIS A 31 0.97 -3.19 -6.60
C HIS A 31 1.99 -4.25 -6.14
N ILE A 32 1.50 -5.37 -5.63
CA ILE A 32 2.29 -6.59 -5.40
C ILE A 32 2.51 -7.30 -6.75
N ALA A 33 1.46 -7.40 -7.57
CA ALA A 33 1.47 -7.93 -8.93
C ALA A 33 0.54 -7.09 -9.83
N ASN A 34 0.31 -7.53 -11.07
CA ASN A 34 -0.38 -6.75 -12.11
C ASN A 34 -1.74 -6.22 -11.62
N ASP A 35 -2.57 -7.12 -11.09
CA ASP A 35 -3.90 -6.83 -10.52
C ASP A 35 -3.99 -7.34 -9.08
N TRP A 36 -2.90 -7.19 -8.32
CA TRP A 36 -2.87 -7.54 -6.90
C TRP A 36 -2.33 -6.37 -6.12
N LEU A 37 -3.22 -5.72 -5.38
CA LEU A 37 -2.99 -4.49 -4.65
C LEU A 37 -2.87 -4.77 -3.15
N LEU A 38 -2.12 -3.91 -2.47
CA LEU A 38 -2.05 -3.83 -1.02
C LEU A 38 -2.39 -2.41 -0.59
N ILE A 39 -3.44 -2.27 0.20
CA ILE A 39 -3.76 -1.04 0.91
C ILE A 39 -3.13 -1.13 2.30
N TYR A 40 -2.35 -0.12 2.64
CA TYR A 40 -1.65 -0.05 3.91
C TYR A 40 -1.58 1.38 4.42
N ARG A 41 -1.24 1.54 5.71
CA ARG A 41 -0.86 2.82 6.30
C ARG A 41 0.34 2.62 7.21
N THR A 42 1.17 3.63 7.31
CA THR A 42 2.34 3.65 8.20
C THR A 42 2.14 4.73 9.25
N THR A 43 2.40 4.40 10.51
CA THR A 43 2.58 5.37 11.60
C THR A 43 4.08 5.52 11.88
N GLU A 44 4.46 6.30 12.89
CA GLU A 44 5.86 6.41 13.31
C GLU A 44 6.44 5.08 13.82
N THR A 45 5.59 4.17 14.29
CA THR A 45 6.00 2.94 14.98
C THR A 45 5.49 1.66 14.33
N GLU A 46 4.49 1.74 13.46
CA GLU A 46 3.78 0.56 12.96
C GLU A 46 3.50 0.63 11.46
N LEU A 47 3.63 -0.53 10.81
CA LEU A 47 3.07 -0.79 9.49
C LEU A 47 1.75 -1.53 9.66
N ILE A 48 0.66 -0.91 9.21
CA ILE A 48 -0.69 -1.48 9.31
C ILE A 48 -1.12 -1.91 7.91
N LEU A 49 -1.29 -3.22 7.73
CA LEU A 49 -1.83 -3.82 6.51
C LEU A 49 -3.36 -3.85 6.62
N VAL A 50 -4.04 -3.24 5.66
CA VAL A 50 -5.48 -2.96 5.78
C VAL A 50 -6.28 -3.96 4.97
N ALA A 51 -5.92 -4.11 3.69
CA ALA A 51 -6.59 -5.02 2.77
C ALA A 51 -5.67 -5.36 1.59
N THR A 52 -5.94 -6.50 0.96
CA THR A 52 -5.26 -6.91 -0.27
C THR A 52 -6.24 -7.66 -1.16
N GLY A 53 -6.14 -7.46 -2.47
CA GLY A 53 -7.11 -7.95 -3.44
C GLY A 53 -6.84 -7.40 -4.83
N SER A 54 -7.74 -7.68 -5.78
CA SER A 54 -7.75 -7.02 -7.09
C SER A 54 -8.24 -5.58 -6.99
N HIS A 55 -8.21 -4.83 -8.10
CA HIS A 55 -8.82 -3.50 -8.14
C HIS A 55 -10.33 -3.57 -7.85
N ASP A 56 -11.06 -4.50 -8.46
CA ASP A 56 -12.50 -4.71 -8.28
C ASP A 56 -12.89 -5.15 -6.86
N ASP A 57 -12.00 -5.83 -6.13
CA ASP A 57 -12.27 -6.26 -4.75
C ASP A 57 -12.18 -5.09 -3.74
N LEU A 58 -11.38 -4.07 -4.07
CA LEU A 58 -11.01 -3.01 -3.13
C LEU A 58 -11.67 -1.66 -3.43
N PHE A 59 -12.16 -1.45 -4.65
CA PHE A 59 -12.80 -0.21 -5.13
C PHE A 59 -14.03 -0.50 -5.99
#